data_AF-A0A7S3T3E0-F1
#
_entry.id   AF-A0A7S3T3E0-F1
#
_cell.length_a   1.000
_cell.length_b   1.000
_cell.length_c   1.000
_cell.angle_alpha   90.00
_cell.angle_beta   90.00
_cell.angle_gamma   90.00
#
_symmetry.space_group_name_H-M   'P 1'
#
loop_
_entity.id
_entity.type
_entity.pdbx_description
1 polymer ?
#
loop_
_entity_poly.entity_id
_entity_poly.type
_entity_poly.pdbx_seq_one_letter_code
_entity_poly.pdbx_strand_id
1 'polypeptide(L)'
;GEEEAAFAKVLKDLEGATAEKAVTWLTPGFSVTERTPEIAAASGLKVLLDFVDDDVPFDITHESGKKILCLPYCMETNDFSLVLTKNMDGRQYAHALEDHVRQLASEPGEGKVVCLGMHTFVAGTPGPPRAAFK
;
A
#
# COMPACT_ATOMS: atom_id res chain seq x y z
N GLY A 1 -16.72 -17.10 -2.62
CA GLY A 1 -16.44 -16.72 -4.02
C GLY A 1 -14.97 -16.87 -4.30
N GLU A 2 -14.55 -16.51 -5.52
CA GLU A 2 -13.16 -16.64 -5.97
C GLU A 2 -12.19 -15.77 -5.14
N GLU A 3 -12.58 -14.53 -4.85
CA GLU A 3 -11.80 -13.61 -4.03
C GLU A 3 -11.64 -14.12 -2.59
N GLU A 4 -12.71 -14.60 -1.94
CA GLU A 4 -12.59 -15.17 -0.59
C GLU A 4 -11.67 -16.41 -0.57
N ALA A 5 -11.69 -17.23 -1.62
CA ALA A 5 -10.80 -18.38 -1.75
C ALA A 5 -9.34 -17.95 -1.93
N ALA A 6 -9.09 -16.85 -2.67
CA ALA A 6 -7.76 -16.28 -2.82
C ALA A 6 -7.20 -15.75 -1.49
N PHE A 7 -8.00 -14.99 -0.73
CA PHE A 7 -7.64 -14.55 0.63
C PHE A 7 -7.28 -15.73 1.52
N ALA A 8 -8.15 -16.74 1.60
CA ALA A 8 -7.93 -17.92 2.43
C ALA A 8 -6.64 -18.67 2.05
N LYS A 9 -6.36 -18.79 0.76
CA LYS A 9 -5.13 -19.42 0.26
C LYS A 9 -3.90 -18.61 0.64
N VAL A 10 -3.87 -17.31 0.34
CA VAL A 10 -2.69 -16.45 0.58
C VAL A 10 -2.38 -16.35 2.07
N LEU A 11 -3.38 -16.15 2.92
CA LEU A 11 -3.18 -16.05 4.37
C LEU A 11 -2.63 -17.35 4.97
N LYS A 12 -3.12 -18.50 4.49
CA LYS A 12 -2.59 -19.81 4.88
C LYS A 12 -1.14 -20.00 4.43
N ASP A 13 -0.82 -19.66 3.18
CA ASP A 13 0.52 -19.80 2.62
C ASP A 13 1.51 -18.89 3.37
N LEU A 14 1.11 -17.65 3.69
CA LEU A 14 1.91 -16.71 4.48
C LEU A 14 2.16 -17.23 5.90
N GLU A 15 1.12 -17.66 6.62
CA GLU A 15 1.27 -18.21 7.98
C GLU A 15 2.20 -19.43 7.98
N GLY A 16 2.15 -20.28 6.94
CA GLY A 16 3.07 -21.40 6.78
C GLY A 16 4.53 -21.00 6.51
N ALA A 17 4.74 -19.90 5.79
CA ALA A 17 6.08 -19.42 5.41
C ALA A 17 6.76 -18.57 6.49
N THR A 18 5.98 -17.78 7.26
CA THR A 18 6.51 -16.84 8.26
C THR A 18 6.34 -17.33 9.70
N ALA A 19 5.51 -18.35 9.93
CA ALA A 19 5.03 -18.76 11.26
C ALA A 19 4.26 -17.65 12.02
N GLU A 20 3.80 -16.62 11.31
CA GLU A 20 3.05 -15.48 11.85
C GLU A 20 1.77 -15.24 11.06
N LYS A 21 0.70 -14.85 11.74
CA LYS A 21 -0.55 -14.46 11.09
C LYS A 21 -0.44 -13.05 10.54
N ALA A 22 -0.69 -12.89 9.24
CA ALA A 22 -0.82 -11.58 8.63
C ALA A 22 -2.00 -10.81 9.24
N VAL A 23 -1.78 -9.54 9.60
CA VAL A 23 -2.81 -8.63 10.13
C VAL A 23 -3.11 -7.46 9.20
N THR A 24 -2.33 -7.33 8.13
CA THR A 24 -2.42 -6.23 7.16
C THR A 24 -2.49 -6.81 5.75
N TRP A 25 -3.24 -6.15 4.88
CA TRP A 25 -3.40 -6.55 3.48
C TRP A 25 -3.24 -5.37 2.52
N LEU A 26 -2.55 -5.65 1.41
CA LEU A 26 -2.48 -4.80 0.22
C LEU A 26 -2.80 -5.68 -0.98
N THR A 27 -3.79 -5.31 -1.75
CA THR A 27 -4.26 -6.08 -2.89
C THR A 27 -3.25 -5.97 -4.04
N PRO A 28 -2.84 -7.09 -4.66
CA PRO A 28 -1.89 -7.06 -5.76
C PRO A 28 -2.35 -6.14 -6.90
N GLY A 29 -1.47 -5.22 -7.28
CA GLY A 29 -1.70 -4.30 -8.40
C GLY A 29 -2.91 -3.37 -8.21
N PHE A 30 -3.33 -3.08 -6.97
CA PHE A 30 -4.53 -2.28 -6.68
C PHE A 30 -5.80 -2.81 -7.34
N SER A 31 -5.89 -4.13 -7.56
CA SER A 31 -7.07 -4.80 -8.14
C SER A 31 -8.22 -4.98 -7.14
N VAL A 32 -8.37 -4.01 -6.23
CA VAL A 32 -9.38 -3.98 -5.17
C VAL A 32 -10.79 -3.96 -5.76
N THR A 33 -11.71 -4.67 -5.13
CA THR A 33 -13.14 -4.66 -5.43
C THR A 33 -13.92 -4.01 -4.29
N GLU A 34 -15.18 -3.67 -4.51
CA GLU A 34 -16.07 -3.16 -3.45
C GLU A 34 -16.23 -4.14 -2.27
N ARG A 35 -15.99 -5.44 -2.50
CA ARG A 35 -16.11 -6.49 -1.48
C ARG A 35 -14.81 -6.71 -0.72
N THR A 36 -13.67 -6.31 -1.26
CA THR A 36 -12.34 -6.58 -0.68
C THR A 36 -12.22 -6.16 0.79
N PRO A 37 -12.66 -4.95 1.21
CA PRO A 37 -12.50 -4.55 2.61
C PRO A 37 -13.33 -5.43 3.57
N GLU A 38 -14.53 -5.87 3.14
CA GLU A 38 -15.37 -6.74 3.96
C GLU A 38 -14.80 -8.16 4.04
N ILE A 39 -14.28 -8.67 2.93
CA ILE A 39 -13.62 -9.98 2.85
C ILE A 39 -12.35 -9.97 3.73
N ALA A 40 -11.57 -8.89 3.69
CA ALA A 40 -10.39 -8.72 4.52
C ALA A 40 -10.76 -8.74 6.01
N ALA A 41 -11.75 -7.94 6.42
CA ALA A 41 -12.25 -7.92 7.79
C ALA A 41 -12.78 -9.30 8.24
N ALA A 42 -13.52 -9.98 7.36
CA ALA A 42 -14.04 -11.33 7.61
C ALA A 42 -12.93 -12.38 7.78
N SER A 43 -11.78 -12.16 7.13
CA SER A 43 -10.62 -13.04 7.15
C SER A 43 -9.70 -12.79 8.36
N GLY A 44 -10.07 -11.88 9.26
CA GLY A 44 -9.33 -11.56 10.48
C GLY A 44 -8.21 -10.53 10.31
N LEU A 45 -8.12 -9.89 9.15
CA LEU A 45 -7.21 -8.77 8.91
C LEU A 45 -7.72 -7.52 9.65
N LYS A 46 -6.78 -6.69 10.10
CA LYS A 46 -7.04 -5.49 10.88
C LYS A 46 -6.82 -4.21 10.09
N VAL A 47 -5.93 -4.25 9.10
CA VAL A 47 -5.51 -3.09 8.32
C VAL A 47 -5.55 -3.39 6.83
N LEU A 48 -6.07 -2.46 6.05
CA LEU A 48 -6.03 -2.44 4.59
C LEU A 48 -5.17 -1.27 4.11
N LEU A 49 -4.42 -1.47 3.03
CA LEU A 49 -3.52 -0.48 2.42
C LEU A 49 -3.94 -0.09 1.00
N ASP A 50 -5.15 -0.41 0.57
CA ASP A 50 -5.54 -0.34 -0.85
C ASP A 50 -5.96 1.06 -1.33
N PHE A 51 -6.25 1.98 -0.42
CA PHE A 51 -6.79 3.29 -0.75
C PHE A 51 -5.75 4.40 -0.59
N VAL A 52 -5.88 5.44 -1.41
CA VAL A 52 -4.94 6.58 -1.57
C VAL A 52 -5.67 7.92 -1.44
N ASP A 53 -6.78 7.90 -0.71
CA ASP A 53 -7.80 8.95 -0.67
C ASP A 53 -7.69 9.91 0.54
N ASP A 54 -6.76 9.63 1.46
CA ASP A 54 -6.49 10.46 2.64
C ASP A 54 -5.02 10.33 3.07
N ASP A 55 -4.57 11.21 3.95
CA ASP A 55 -3.26 11.19 4.62
C ASP A 55 -3.39 10.78 6.10
N VAL A 56 -4.61 10.58 6.59
CA VAL A 56 -4.94 10.15 7.96
C VAL A 56 -5.60 8.76 7.94
N PRO A 57 -5.24 7.85 8.86
CA PRO A 57 -5.91 6.56 8.96
C PRO A 57 -7.41 6.72 9.28
N PHE A 58 -8.25 5.95 8.61
CA PHE A 58 -9.69 5.99 8.79
C PHE A 58 -10.30 4.60 8.77
N ASP A 59 -11.49 4.47 9.37
CA ASP A 59 -12.16 3.18 9.44
C ASP A 59 -13.16 2.97 8.32
N ILE A 60 -13.08 1.81 7.66
CA ILE A 60 -14.10 1.35 6.72
C ILE A 60 -15.10 0.49 7.48
N THR A 61 -16.36 0.90 7.50
CA THR A 61 -17.45 0.18 8.18
C THR A 61 -18.45 -0.34 7.15
N HIS A 62 -18.73 -1.63 7.20
CA HIS A 62 -19.71 -2.28 6.32
C HIS A 62 -21.09 -2.36 6.97
N GLU A 63 -22.13 -2.54 6.15
CA GLU A 63 -23.51 -2.75 6.61
C GLU A 63 -23.64 -3.97 7.55
N SER A 64 -22.77 -4.97 7.40
CA SER A 64 -22.69 -6.13 8.29
C SER A 64 -22.15 -5.81 9.70
N GLY A 65 -21.74 -4.57 9.94
CA GLY A 65 -21.12 -4.12 11.19
C GLY A 65 -19.63 -4.46 11.31
N LYS A 66 -19.05 -5.13 10.31
CA LYS A 66 -17.61 -5.37 10.24
C LYS A 66 -16.87 -4.07 9.96
N LYS A 67 -15.67 -3.97 10.53
CA LYS A 67 -14.85 -2.78 10.50
C LYS A 67 -13.40 -3.15 10.24
N ILE A 68 -12.71 -2.40 9.40
CA ILE A 68 -11.28 -2.54 9.13
C ILE A 68 -10.64 -1.15 9.06
N LEU A 69 -9.43 -1.01 9.59
CA LEU A 69 -8.67 0.23 9.49
C LEU A 69 -8.09 0.35 8.08
N CYS A 70 -8.37 1.44 7.38
CA CYS A 70 -7.58 1.86 6.23
C CYS A 70 -6.38 2.64 6.73
N LEU A 71 -5.18 2.17 6.40
CA LEU A 71 -3.96 2.97 6.50
C LEU A 71 -3.59 3.39 5.07
N PRO A 72 -3.83 4.66 4.70
CA PRO A 72 -3.71 5.09 3.32
C PRO A 72 -2.33 4.83 2.73
N TYR A 73 -2.32 4.38 1.48
CA TYR A 73 -1.14 4.23 0.67
C TYR A 73 -0.85 5.52 -0.12
N CYS A 74 0.33 5.62 -0.72
CA CYS A 74 0.74 6.83 -1.45
C CYS A 74 1.30 6.45 -2.82
N MET A 75 0.77 7.05 -3.89
CA MET A 75 1.31 6.86 -5.25
C MET A 75 2.42 7.86 -5.56
N GLU A 76 2.39 9.00 -4.89
CA GLU A 76 3.28 10.15 -4.99
C GLU A 76 4.67 9.86 -4.39
N THR A 77 4.80 8.79 -3.61
CA THR A 77 6.05 8.34 -2.98
C THR A 77 6.42 6.91 -3.40
N ASN A 78 5.71 6.33 -4.38
CA ASN A 78 5.95 4.99 -4.89
C ASN A 78 7.00 5.00 -6.01
N ASP A 79 8.05 4.18 -5.88
CA ASP A 79 9.10 4.06 -6.89
C ASP A 79 8.57 3.57 -8.25
N PHE A 80 7.55 2.71 -8.30
CA PHE A 80 6.93 2.28 -9.55
C PHE A 80 6.32 3.48 -10.32
N SER A 81 5.63 4.36 -9.61
CA SER A 81 5.02 5.55 -10.19
C SER A 81 6.08 6.56 -10.62
N LEU A 82 6.97 6.94 -9.72
CA LEU A 82 7.91 8.03 -9.98
C LEU A 82 9.06 7.61 -10.88
N VAL A 83 9.61 6.41 -10.65
CA VAL A 83 10.79 5.96 -11.36
C VAL A 83 10.42 5.27 -12.66
N LEU A 84 9.59 4.23 -12.64
CA LEU A 84 9.28 3.48 -13.87
C LEU A 84 8.31 4.22 -14.77
N THR A 85 7.27 4.84 -14.22
CA THR A 85 6.22 5.49 -15.02
C THR A 85 6.58 6.94 -15.38
N LYS A 86 7.19 7.69 -14.47
CA LYS A 86 7.58 9.10 -14.70
C LYS A 86 9.05 9.31 -15.05
N ASN A 87 9.87 8.25 -15.13
CA ASN A 87 11.29 8.31 -15.47
C ASN A 87 12.12 9.24 -14.58
N MET A 88 11.74 9.39 -13.29
CA MET A 88 12.56 10.10 -12.33
C MET A 88 13.83 9.31 -12.02
N ASP A 89 14.98 10.00 -12.00
CA ASP A 89 16.19 9.41 -11.45
C ASP A 89 16.12 9.31 -9.92
N GLY A 90 17.10 8.64 -9.31
CA GLY A 90 17.11 8.43 -7.87
C GLY A 90 17.19 9.72 -7.04
N ARG A 91 17.78 10.80 -7.57
CA ARG A 91 17.82 12.11 -6.87
C ARG A 91 16.47 12.80 -6.95
N GLN A 92 15.83 12.78 -8.11
CA GLN A 92 14.48 13.32 -8.30
C GLN A 92 13.47 12.60 -7.41
N TYR A 93 13.56 11.26 -7.33
CA TYR A 93 12.72 10.47 -6.44
C TYR A 93 12.94 10.84 -4.96
N ALA A 94 14.20 10.94 -4.52
CA ALA A 94 14.52 11.33 -3.15
C ALA A 94 13.99 12.74 -2.81
N HIS A 95 14.16 13.71 -3.73
CA HIS A 95 13.61 15.05 -3.55
C HIS A 95 12.09 15.06 -3.48
N ALA A 96 11.40 14.31 -4.35
CA ALA A 96 9.94 14.20 -4.30
C ALA A 96 9.45 13.64 -2.95
N LEU A 97 10.14 12.62 -2.42
CA LEU A 97 9.83 12.06 -1.10
C LEU A 97 10.05 13.09 0.02
N GLU A 98 11.18 13.79 0.01
CA GLU A 98 11.47 14.84 0.99
C GLU A 98 10.42 15.96 0.95
N ASP A 99 10.07 16.43 -0.25
CA ASP A 99 9.07 17.48 -0.44
C ASP A 99 7.69 17.05 0.06
N HIS A 100 7.28 15.82 -0.24
CA HIS A 100 6.00 15.27 0.22
C HIS A 100 5.94 15.18 1.76
N VAL A 101 6.98 14.65 2.40
CA VAL A 101 7.07 14.58 3.87
C VAL A 101 7.09 15.98 4.49
N ARG A 102 7.86 16.91 3.93
CA ARG A 102 7.93 18.30 4.43
C ARG A 102 6.59 19.01 4.32
N GLN A 103 5.88 18.81 3.21
CA GLN A 103 4.56 19.38 2.98
C GLN A 103 3.59 18.91 4.06
N LEU A 104 3.41 17.59 4.21
CA LEU A 104 2.49 17.03 5.19
C LEU A 104 2.87 17.38 6.64
N ALA A 105 4.16 17.44 6.95
CA ALA A 105 4.64 17.85 8.28
C ALA A 105 4.37 19.33 8.59
N SER A 106 4.23 20.18 7.58
CA SER A 106 3.94 21.61 7.75
C SER A 106 2.45 21.91 7.90
N GLU A 107 1.59 20.95 7.54
CA GLU A 107 0.15 21.13 7.57
C GLU A 107 -0.38 21.04 9.01
N PRO A 108 -1.31 21.92 9.40
CA PRO A 108 -1.91 21.88 10.73
C PRO A 108 -2.89 20.71 10.85
N GLY A 109 -3.09 20.24 12.09
CA GLY A 109 -4.13 19.27 12.41
C GLY A 109 -3.57 17.93 12.91
N GLU A 110 -4.29 16.85 12.60
CA GLU A 110 -3.92 15.50 13.02
C GLU A 110 -2.64 15.02 12.34
N GLY A 111 -1.90 14.13 13.02
CA GLY A 111 -0.70 13.51 12.47
C GLY A 111 -1.03 12.73 11.19
N LYS A 112 -0.20 12.93 10.17
CA LYS A 112 -0.31 12.27 8.86
C LYS A 112 0.56 11.03 8.78
N VAL A 113 0.18 10.11 7.91
CA VAL A 113 0.98 8.92 7.56
C VAL A 113 1.52 9.09 6.16
N VAL A 114 2.79 8.73 5.97
CA VAL A 114 3.41 8.63 4.65
C VAL A 114 3.79 7.18 4.39
N CYS A 115 3.24 6.59 3.34
CA CYS A 115 3.68 5.30 2.85
C CYS A 115 4.89 5.46 1.92
N LEU A 116 5.86 4.54 1.99
CA LEU A 116 6.96 4.47 1.04
C LEU A 116 6.87 3.17 0.24
N GLY A 117 6.34 3.26 -0.98
CA GLY A 117 6.22 2.13 -1.89
C GLY A 117 7.55 1.81 -2.57
N MET A 118 8.11 0.64 -2.28
CA MET A 118 9.38 0.19 -2.86
C MET A 118 9.27 -1.19 -3.50
N HIS A 119 9.89 -1.35 -4.65
CA HIS A 119 9.97 -2.62 -5.37
C HIS A 119 11.44 -3.02 -5.49
N THR A 120 11.77 -4.26 -5.11
CA THR A 120 13.16 -4.75 -5.12
C THR A 120 13.81 -4.70 -6.50
N PHE A 121 13.03 -4.86 -7.58
CA PHE A 121 13.54 -4.74 -8.95
C PHE A 121 13.71 -3.29 -9.44
N VAL A 122 13.19 -2.30 -8.70
CA VAL A 122 13.37 -0.87 -8.98
C VAL A 122 14.42 -0.31 -8.02
N ALA A 123 14.07 -0.16 -6.74
CA ALA A 123 14.94 0.41 -5.72
C ALA A 123 16.18 -0.45 -5.40
N GLY A 124 16.14 -1.76 -5.65
CA GLY A 124 17.29 -2.66 -5.45
C GLY A 124 18.28 -2.68 -6.62
N THR A 125 17.98 -2.01 -7.75
CA THR A 125 18.87 -1.99 -8.92
C THR A 125 20.01 -0.98 -8.73
N PRO A 126 21.29 -1.38 -8.80
CA PRO A 126 22.42 -0.46 -8.71
C PRO A 126 22.52 0.45 -9.94
N GLY A 127 22.56 1.77 -9.74
CA GLY A 127 22.70 2.77 -10.81
C GLY A 127 21.45 3.64 -10.99
N PRO A 128 21.44 4.61 -11.94
CA PRO A 128 20.22 5.34 -12.21
C PRO A 128 19.17 4.34 -12.69
N PRO A 129 17.96 4.34 -12.09
CA PRO A 129 16.94 3.40 -12.47
C PRO A 129 16.56 3.68 -13.93
N ARG A 130 17.05 2.83 -14.82
CA ARG A 130 16.64 2.87 -16.22
C ARG A 130 15.28 2.21 -16.26
N ALA A 131 14.30 2.85 -16.91
CA ALA A 131 13.06 2.20 -17.28
C ALA A 131 13.41 0.89 -18.03
N ALA A 132 13.32 -0.22 -17.31
CA ALA A 132 13.78 -1.51 -17.77
C ALA A 132 12.59 -2.41 -18.06
N PHE A 133 11.67 -1.96 -18.91
CA PHE A 133 10.77 -2.85 -19.65
C PHE A 133 10.48 -2.20 -21.01
N LYS A 134 11.09 -2.74 -22.07
CA LYS A 134 10.68 -2.57 -23.45
C LYS A 134 9.69 -3.67 -23.81
#